data_AF-B2VKD4-F1
#
_entry.id   AF-B2VKD4-F1
#
_cell.length_a   1.000
_cell.length_b   1.000
_cell.length_c   1.000
_cell.angle_alpha   90.00
_cell.angle_beta   90.00
_cell.angle_gamma   90.00
#
_symmetry.space_group_name_H-M   'P 1'
#
loop_
_entity.id
_entity.type
_entity.pdbx_description
1 polymer ?
#
loop_
_entity_poly.entity_id
_entity_poly.type
_entity_poly.pdbx_seq_one_letter_code
_entity_poly.pdbx_strand_id
1 'polypeptide(L)'
;MAKRIQISQHGAPEVMQLVNFDPVDPAPGEVQVGNKAIGINYIDTYVRSGLYPAALPAGLGTEAAGVVLRVGAGVSAVKPGDRVVYAQSPLGAYAEVHNVPVDKLALLPDAISFEQAAASFLKGLTVHYLLRQTYVVKPDEIFLFHAAAGGVGLIACQWAKALGAHLIGTVGSVEKARQAENAGAWATINYREENIAERVSALTQGKKLRVVYDSVGKDTWEASLDCLQRRGLMVSFGNSSGPVTGVNLGILNQKGSLYVTRPSLNGYITTREALTQASNELFSLIASGAIKVDVPAAQKFALAEAQRAHQMLEGRGTQGSSLLIP
;
A
#
# COMPACT_ATOMS: atom_id res chain seq x y z
N MET A 1 -28.59 -12.12 -0.75
CA MET A 1 -27.73 -12.18 -1.95
C MET A 1 -26.95 -10.88 -2.11
N ALA A 2 -25.72 -10.89 -1.61
CA ALA A 2 -24.69 -9.91 -1.91
C ALA A 2 -23.73 -10.48 -2.97
N LYS A 3 -22.89 -9.63 -3.57
CA LYS A 3 -21.87 -10.03 -4.53
C LYS A 3 -20.46 -9.96 -3.96
N ARG A 4 -19.59 -10.86 -4.43
CA ARG A 4 -18.15 -10.85 -4.14
C ARG A 4 -17.34 -11.33 -5.33
N ILE A 5 -16.07 -10.93 -5.39
CA ILE A 5 -15.06 -11.56 -6.22
C ILE A 5 -14.43 -12.73 -5.47
N GLN A 6 -14.32 -13.87 -6.14
CA GLN A 6 -13.60 -15.03 -5.63
C GLN A 6 -12.69 -15.64 -6.68
N ILE A 7 -11.75 -16.47 -6.23
CA ILE A 7 -10.90 -17.32 -7.05
C ILE A 7 -11.08 -18.77 -6.61
N SER A 8 -11.20 -19.69 -7.57
CA SER A 8 -11.26 -21.15 -7.29
C SER A 8 -9.93 -21.85 -7.60
N GLN A 9 -9.01 -21.15 -8.25
CA GLN A 9 -7.66 -21.57 -8.56
C GLN A 9 -6.76 -20.33 -8.66
N HIS A 10 -5.46 -20.50 -8.44
CA HIS A 10 -4.49 -19.42 -8.63
C HIS A 10 -4.23 -19.18 -10.12
N GLY A 11 -3.89 -17.93 -10.47
CA GLY A 11 -3.50 -17.60 -11.84
C GLY A 11 -3.53 -16.12 -12.20
N ALA A 12 -3.62 -15.88 -13.51
CA ALA A 12 -3.77 -14.57 -14.13
C ALA A 12 -5.15 -13.96 -13.80
N PRO A 13 -5.40 -12.67 -14.09
CA PRO A 13 -6.65 -11.98 -13.75
C PRO A 13 -7.96 -12.73 -14.08
N GLU A 14 -7.96 -13.57 -15.11
CA GLU A 14 -9.09 -14.35 -15.64
C GLU A 14 -9.67 -15.36 -14.64
N VAL A 15 -8.92 -15.71 -13.58
CA VAL A 15 -9.40 -16.64 -12.54
C VAL A 15 -10.39 -15.99 -11.57
N MET A 16 -10.51 -14.65 -11.59
CA MET A 16 -11.42 -13.91 -10.73
C MET A 16 -12.85 -13.95 -11.26
N GLN A 17 -13.79 -14.34 -10.41
CA GLN A 17 -15.20 -14.49 -10.76
C GLN A 17 -16.07 -13.70 -9.79
N LEU A 18 -17.03 -12.95 -10.34
CA LEU A 18 -18.10 -12.34 -9.57
C LEU A 18 -19.16 -13.40 -9.27
N VAL A 19 -19.44 -13.64 -8.00
CA VAL A 19 -20.44 -14.60 -7.54
C VAL A 19 -21.42 -13.96 -6.58
N ASN A 20 -22.64 -14.49 -6.56
CA ASN A 20 -23.60 -14.20 -5.50
C ASN A 20 -23.29 -15.08 -4.27
N PHE A 21 -23.51 -14.52 -3.08
CA PHE A 21 -23.46 -15.27 -1.83
C PHE A 21 -24.42 -14.65 -0.82
N ASP A 22 -24.75 -15.39 0.24
CA ASP A 22 -25.48 -14.85 1.37
C ASP A 22 -24.49 -14.54 2.50
N PRO A 23 -24.32 -13.26 2.89
CA PRO A 23 -23.46 -12.91 4.00
C PRO A 23 -23.93 -13.57 5.29
N VAL A 24 -22.99 -14.21 5.98
CA VAL A 24 -23.24 -14.74 7.32
C VAL A 24 -23.21 -13.60 8.34
N ASP A 25 -23.95 -13.75 9.43
CA ASP A 25 -23.90 -12.78 10.53
C ASP A 25 -22.49 -12.69 11.14
N PRO A 26 -22.08 -11.51 11.63
CA PRO A 26 -20.75 -11.33 12.22
C PRO A 26 -20.60 -12.19 13.48
N ALA A 27 -19.46 -12.87 13.61
CA ALA A 27 -19.14 -13.64 14.81
C ALA A 27 -18.92 -12.72 16.03
N PRO A 28 -18.86 -13.25 17.26
CA PRO A 28 -18.43 -12.46 18.41
C PRO A 28 -17.09 -11.74 18.15
N GLY A 29 -17.03 -10.44 18.44
CA GLY A 29 -15.87 -9.60 18.14
C GLY A 29 -15.75 -9.12 16.69
N GLU A 30 -16.66 -9.50 15.79
CA GLU A 30 -16.67 -9.04 14.39
C GLU A 30 -17.76 -8.00 14.13
N VAL A 31 -17.58 -7.29 13.02
CA VAL A 31 -18.49 -6.26 12.51
C VAL A 31 -18.76 -6.55 11.05
N GLN A 32 -20.02 -6.52 10.65
CA GLN A 32 -20.41 -6.61 9.25
C GLN A 32 -20.44 -5.22 8.64
N VAL A 33 -19.61 -5.01 7.61
CA VAL A 33 -19.48 -3.74 6.89
C VAL A 33 -20.11 -3.87 5.51
N GLY A 34 -20.99 -2.93 5.17
CA GLY A 34 -21.48 -2.72 3.82
C GLY A 34 -20.51 -1.80 3.10
N ASN A 35 -19.68 -2.37 2.23
CA ASN A 35 -18.61 -1.66 1.55
C ASN A 35 -19.19 -0.60 0.60
N LYS A 36 -18.51 0.55 0.55
CA LYS A 36 -18.84 1.68 -0.34
C LYS A 36 -17.71 2.02 -1.29
N ALA A 37 -16.47 1.72 -0.90
CA ALA A 37 -15.30 1.74 -1.76
C ALA A 37 -14.32 0.67 -1.29
N ILE A 38 -13.69 -0.04 -2.22
CA ILE A 38 -12.77 -1.14 -1.94
C ILE A 38 -11.40 -0.76 -2.51
N GLY A 39 -10.36 -0.88 -1.69
CA GLY A 39 -9.01 -0.54 -2.08
C GLY A 39 -8.37 -1.64 -2.91
N ILE A 40 -7.75 -1.28 -4.04
CA ILE A 40 -6.92 -2.20 -4.81
C ILE A 40 -5.46 -2.06 -4.37
N ASN A 41 -4.82 -3.19 -4.07
CA ASN A 41 -3.43 -3.26 -3.63
C ASN A 41 -2.64 -4.30 -4.43
N TYR A 42 -1.34 -4.06 -4.61
CA TYR A 42 -0.49 -5.00 -5.36
C TYR A 42 -0.41 -6.38 -4.68
N ILE A 43 -0.57 -6.46 -3.35
CA ILE A 43 -0.64 -7.73 -2.63
C ILE A 43 -1.81 -8.62 -3.07
N ASP A 44 -2.90 -8.02 -3.55
CA ASP A 44 -4.06 -8.77 -4.04
C ASP A 44 -3.68 -9.61 -5.29
N THR A 45 -2.72 -9.13 -6.09
CA THR A 45 -2.19 -9.88 -7.24
C THR A 45 -1.26 -11.02 -6.82
N TYR A 46 -0.56 -10.89 -5.69
CA TYR A 46 0.26 -11.96 -5.12
C TYR A 46 -0.60 -13.11 -4.60
N VAL A 47 -1.71 -12.79 -3.92
CA VAL A 47 -2.68 -13.78 -3.45
C VAL A 47 -3.35 -14.47 -4.64
N ARG A 48 -3.84 -13.68 -5.62
CA ARG A 48 -4.48 -14.21 -6.82
C ARG A 48 -3.54 -15.12 -7.62
N SER A 49 -2.29 -14.72 -7.83
CA SER A 49 -1.31 -15.50 -8.60
C SER A 49 -0.77 -16.73 -7.87
N GLY A 50 -0.98 -16.84 -6.55
CA GLY A 50 -0.46 -17.93 -5.73
C GLY A 50 0.97 -17.71 -5.22
N LEU A 51 1.56 -16.54 -5.47
CA LEU A 51 2.81 -16.15 -4.82
C LEU A 51 2.64 -16.13 -3.30
N TYR A 52 1.50 -15.63 -2.82
CA TYR A 52 1.06 -15.78 -1.44
C TYR A 52 -0.11 -16.78 -1.41
N PRO A 53 0.06 -17.96 -0.77
CA PRO A 53 -0.94 -19.02 -0.83
C PRO A 53 -2.21 -18.64 -0.05
N ALA A 54 -3.35 -19.11 -0.52
CA ALA A 54 -4.64 -19.00 0.14
C ALA A 54 -5.42 -20.32 0.01
N ALA A 55 -6.28 -20.61 1.00
CA ALA A 55 -7.19 -21.75 0.91
C ALA A 55 -8.30 -21.45 -0.10
N LEU A 56 -8.50 -22.34 -1.08
CA LEU A 56 -9.44 -22.14 -2.20
C LEU A 56 -10.77 -22.89 -1.97
N PRO A 57 -11.92 -22.36 -2.44
CA PRO A 57 -12.07 -21.05 -3.08
C PRO A 57 -11.88 -19.89 -2.09
N ALA A 58 -11.23 -18.82 -2.53
CA ALA A 58 -10.88 -17.67 -1.70
C ALA A 58 -11.52 -16.38 -2.21
N GLY A 59 -11.93 -15.50 -1.29
CA GLY A 59 -12.14 -14.08 -1.61
C GLY A 59 -10.81 -13.35 -1.85
N LEU A 60 -10.87 -12.10 -2.31
CA LEU A 60 -9.71 -11.24 -2.48
C LEU A 60 -9.87 -9.92 -1.72
N GLY A 61 -8.75 -9.21 -1.54
CA GLY A 61 -8.71 -7.91 -0.89
C GLY A 61 -8.81 -7.97 0.63
N THR A 62 -8.17 -6.99 1.26
CA THR A 62 -8.18 -6.78 2.72
C THR A 62 -8.47 -5.33 3.12
N GLU A 63 -8.72 -4.45 2.14
CA GLU A 63 -8.95 -3.02 2.32
C GLU A 63 -10.30 -2.59 1.75
N ALA A 64 -11.16 -2.02 2.58
CA ALA A 64 -12.34 -1.29 2.13
C ALA A 64 -12.80 -0.26 3.17
N ALA A 65 -13.68 0.63 2.72
CA ALA A 65 -14.37 1.59 3.55
C ALA A 65 -15.88 1.50 3.32
N GLY A 66 -16.66 1.65 4.37
CA GLY A 66 -18.10 1.45 4.30
C GLY A 66 -18.83 1.81 5.59
N VAL A 67 -20.06 1.33 5.67
CA VAL A 67 -20.96 1.57 6.81
C VAL A 67 -21.14 0.27 7.60
N VAL A 68 -21.09 0.35 8.92
CA VAL A 68 -21.43 -0.78 9.78
C VAL A 68 -22.91 -1.14 9.62
N LEU A 69 -23.19 -2.38 9.21
CA LEU A 69 -24.55 -2.90 9.07
C LEU A 69 -24.99 -3.64 10.34
N ARG A 70 -24.11 -4.49 10.87
CA ARG A 70 -24.37 -5.34 12.05
C ARG A 70 -23.10 -5.45 12.90
N VAL A 71 -23.28 -5.72 14.18
CA VAL A 71 -22.19 -5.98 15.11
C VAL A 71 -22.42 -7.33 15.78
N GLY A 72 -21.35 -8.11 15.95
CA GLY A 72 -21.38 -9.36 16.68
C GLY A 72 -21.37 -9.16 18.19
N ALA A 73 -21.58 -10.24 18.94
CA ALA A 73 -21.54 -10.20 20.40
C ALA A 73 -20.20 -9.66 20.93
N GLY A 74 -20.24 -8.86 22.00
CA GLY A 74 -19.05 -8.29 22.64
C GLY A 74 -18.46 -7.07 21.93
N VAL A 75 -19.01 -6.64 20.79
CA VAL A 75 -18.59 -5.40 20.12
C VAL A 75 -19.33 -4.19 20.69
N SER A 76 -18.57 -3.25 21.27
CA SER A 76 -19.08 -1.96 21.75
C SER A 76 -18.35 -0.74 21.17
N ALA A 77 -17.19 -0.94 20.53
CA ALA A 77 -16.36 0.13 19.99
C ALA A 77 -16.94 0.82 18.74
N VAL A 78 -17.91 0.19 18.08
CA VAL A 78 -18.64 0.71 16.91
C VAL A 78 -20.10 0.25 16.97
N LYS A 79 -20.99 0.92 16.25
CA LYS A 79 -22.43 0.60 16.15
C LYS A 79 -22.92 0.68 14.69
N PRO A 80 -24.08 0.05 14.36
CA PRO A 80 -24.71 0.23 13.06
C PRO A 80 -24.87 1.70 12.66
N GLY A 81 -24.55 2.00 11.40
CA GLY A 81 -24.53 3.37 10.86
C GLY A 81 -23.18 4.08 10.95
N ASP A 82 -22.23 3.58 11.76
CA ASP A 82 -20.89 4.17 11.82
C ASP A 82 -20.16 4.00 10.48
N ARG A 83 -19.39 5.03 10.12
CA ARG A 83 -18.51 5.04 8.95
C ARG A 83 -17.15 4.50 9.34
N VAL A 84 -16.67 3.47 8.65
CA VAL A 84 -15.44 2.76 9.01
C VAL A 84 -14.55 2.49 7.80
N VAL A 85 -13.28 2.26 8.06
CA VAL A 85 -12.29 1.76 7.11
C VAL A 85 -11.44 0.67 7.75
N TYR A 86 -10.99 -0.29 6.96
CA TYR A 86 -10.07 -1.35 7.37
C TYR A 86 -9.05 -1.66 6.27
N ALA A 87 -7.91 -2.23 6.65
CA ALA A 87 -6.82 -2.63 5.75
C ALA A 87 -6.21 -4.01 6.10
N GLN A 88 -6.72 -4.67 7.14
CA GLN A 88 -6.17 -5.92 7.70
C GLN A 88 -7.30 -6.92 8.00
N SER A 89 -8.39 -6.89 7.23
CA SER A 89 -9.43 -7.92 7.34
C SER A 89 -8.89 -9.28 6.86
N PRO A 90 -9.55 -10.39 7.20
CA PRO A 90 -9.45 -11.61 6.40
C PRO A 90 -9.73 -11.33 4.92
N LEU A 91 -9.24 -12.19 4.04
CA LEU A 91 -9.50 -12.09 2.60
C LEU A 91 -11.01 -12.07 2.32
N GLY A 92 -11.44 -11.14 1.46
CA GLY A 92 -12.86 -11.00 1.09
C GLY A 92 -13.35 -9.56 0.98
N ALA A 93 -12.49 -8.55 1.13
CA ALA A 93 -12.88 -7.16 1.00
C ALA A 93 -13.43 -6.81 -0.39
N TYR A 94 -13.10 -7.58 -1.44
CA TYR A 94 -13.70 -7.47 -2.76
C TYR A 94 -15.14 -8.03 -2.76
N ALA A 95 -16.01 -7.41 -1.96
CA ALA A 95 -17.40 -7.79 -1.77
C ALA A 95 -18.26 -6.59 -1.38
N GLU A 96 -19.55 -6.64 -1.67
CA GLU A 96 -20.53 -5.65 -1.21
C GLU A 96 -20.68 -5.65 0.33
N VAL A 97 -20.48 -6.81 0.96
CA VAL A 97 -20.59 -7.00 2.42
C VAL A 97 -19.42 -7.86 2.90
N HIS A 98 -18.77 -7.46 4.01
CA HIS A 98 -17.67 -8.21 4.61
C HIS A 98 -17.70 -8.18 6.14
N ASN A 99 -17.39 -9.31 6.79
CA ASN A 99 -17.23 -9.36 8.24
C ASN A 99 -15.75 -9.13 8.59
N VAL A 100 -15.50 -8.24 9.55
CA VAL A 100 -14.15 -7.80 9.92
C VAL A 100 -14.02 -7.80 11.45
N PRO A 101 -12.90 -8.29 12.01
CA PRO A 101 -12.62 -8.14 13.44
C PRO A 101 -12.63 -6.67 13.86
N VAL A 102 -13.33 -6.36 14.96
CA VAL A 102 -13.53 -4.97 15.40
C VAL A 102 -12.21 -4.23 15.67
N ASP A 103 -11.17 -4.95 16.11
CA ASP A 103 -9.85 -4.40 16.40
C ASP A 103 -9.07 -3.95 15.15
N LYS A 104 -9.53 -4.35 13.94
CA LYS A 104 -8.95 -3.96 12.64
C LYS A 104 -9.67 -2.81 11.95
N LEU A 105 -10.69 -2.22 12.58
CA LEU A 105 -11.45 -1.09 12.05
C LEU A 105 -10.97 0.24 12.63
N ALA A 106 -10.91 1.27 11.79
CA ALA A 106 -10.84 2.66 12.23
C ALA A 106 -12.16 3.37 11.91
N LEU A 107 -12.62 4.23 12.84
CA LEU A 107 -13.73 5.14 12.58
C LEU A 107 -13.27 6.21 11.60
N LEU A 108 -14.08 6.47 10.59
CA LEU A 108 -13.76 7.44 9.55
C LEU A 108 -14.28 8.83 9.95
N PRO A 109 -13.41 9.86 10.00
CA PRO A 109 -13.86 11.24 10.23
C PRO A 109 -14.81 11.72 9.12
N ASP A 110 -15.75 12.60 9.47
CA ASP A 110 -16.76 13.05 8.51
C ASP A 110 -16.18 13.72 7.25
N ALA A 111 -15.06 14.42 7.42
CA ALA A 111 -14.34 15.13 6.37
C ALA A 111 -13.69 14.21 5.31
N ILE A 112 -13.57 12.90 5.58
CA ILE A 112 -12.89 11.96 4.67
C ILE A 112 -13.95 11.08 4.01
N SER A 113 -14.00 11.04 2.68
CA SER A 113 -14.94 10.19 1.94
C SER A 113 -14.55 8.71 2.01
N PHE A 114 -15.49 7.80 1.71
CA PHE A 114 -15.16 6.37 1.62
C PHE A 114 -14.12 6.08 0.53
N GLU A 115 -14.19 6.79 -0.59
CA GLU A 115 -13.22 6.65 -1.67
C GLU A 115 -11.83 7.10 -1.22
N GLN A 116 -11.72 8.25 -0.55
CA GLN A 116 -10.44 8.72 -0.01
C GLN A 116 -9.88 7.73 1.01
N ALA A 117 -10.72 7.18 1.87
CA ALA A 117 -10.33 6.17 2.85
C ALA A 117 -9.80 4.89 2.17
N ALA A 118 -10.59 4.28 1.29
CA ALA A 118 -10.19 3.06 0.58
C ALA A 118 -9.01 3.27 -0.40
N ALA A 119 -8.79 4.51 -0.85
CA ALA A 119 -7.64 4.85 -1.69
C ALA A 119 -6.34 4.97 -0.90
N SER A 120 -6.41 5.18 0.42
CA SER A 120 -5.27 5.66 1.19
C SER A 120 -4.97 4.88 2.46
N PHE A 121 -5.85 4.04 2.98
CA PHE A 121 -5.69 3.54 4.34
C PHE A 121 -4.54 2.55 4.48
N LEU A 122 -4.55 1.42 3.77
CA LEU A 122 -3.46 0.44 3.76
C LEU A 122 -2.15 1.09 3.33
N LYS A 123 -2.19 1.88 2.26
CA LYS A 123 -1.02 2.53 1.66
C LYS A 123 -0.44 3.61 2.58
N GLY A 124 -1.29 4.39 3.24
CA GLY A 124 -0.94 5.44 4.19
C GLY A 124 -0.40 4.87 5.49
N LEU A 125 -1.04 3.84 6.06
CA LEU A 125 -0.47 3.12 7.20
C LEU A 125 0.89 2.49 6.85
N THR A 126 1.06 2.06 5.59
CA THR A 126 2.35 1.59 5.08
C THR A 126 3.41 2.69 5.08
N VAL A 127 3.11 3.86 4.50
CA VAL A 127 4.04 5.01 4.52
C VAL A 127 4.34 5.44 5.95
N HIS A 128 3.34 5.47 6.83
CA HIS A 128 3.50 5.80 8.24
C HIS A 128 4.54 4.90 8.91
N TYR A 129 4.35 3.58 8.91
CA TYR A 129 5.30 2.71 9.60
C TYR A 129 6.67 2.70 8.92
N LEU A 130 6.75 2.90 7.60
CA LEU A 130 8.03 2.98 6.89
C LEU A 130 8.84 4.20 7.35
N LEU A 131 8.26 5.41 7.26
CA LEU A 131 8.97 6.67 7.50
C LEU A 131 9.07 7.06 8.99
N ARG A 132 8.25 6.46 9.86
CA ARG A 132 8.14 6.85 11.29
C ARG A 132 8.63 5.77 12.24
N GLN A 133 8.77 4.52 11.80
CA GLN A 133 9.11 3.40 12.69
C GLN A 133 10.24 2.51 12.13
N THR A 134 10.14 2.05 10.88
CA THR A 134 11.15 1.18 10.26
C THR A 134 12.49 1.89 10.17
N TYR A 135 12.44 3.14 9.69
CA TYR A 135 13.52 4.10 9.78
C TYR A 135 12.90 5.47 10.01
N VAL A 136 13.26 6.14 11.11
CA VAL A 136 12.66 7.43 11.47
C VAL A 136 13.30 8.54 10.65
N VAL A 137 12.70 8.85 9.50
CA VAL A 137 13.17 9.91 8.60
C VAL A 137 13.14 11.26 9.30
N LYS A 138 14.21 12.04 9.13
CA LYS A 138 14.37 13.37 9.72
C LYS A 138 14.15 14.49 8.69
N PRO A 139 13.81 15.72 9.13
CA PRO A 139 13.89 16.89 8.26
C PRO A 139 15.26 17.00 7.58
N ASP A 140 15.28 17.53 6.36
CA ASP A 140 16.44 17.71 5.48
C ASP A 140 17.16 16.40 5.06
N GLU A 141 16.66 15.23 5.48
CA GLU A 141 17.27 13.95 5.14
C GLU A 141 16.93 13.54 3.70
N ILE A 142 17.96 13.15 2.94
CA ILE A 142 17.82 12.64 1.57
C ILE A 142 17.73 11.11 1.60
N PHE A 143 16.71 10.54 0.95
CA PHE A 143 16.52 9.09 0.84
C PHE A 143 15.89 8.70 -0.50
N LEU A 144 16.00 7.42 -0.87
CA LEU A 144 15.44 6.89 -2.12
C LEU A 144 14.14 6.13 -1.85
N PHE A 145 13.15 6.32 -2.72
CA PHE A 145 11.90 5.58 -2.70
C PHE A 145 11.56 5.11 -4.12
N HIS A 146 11.46 3.80 -4.31
CA HIS A 146 11.13 3.23 -5.61
C HIS A 146 9.63 3.33 -5.94
N ALA A 147 9.30 3.32 -7.24
CA ALA A 147 7.93 3.44 -7.74
C ALA A 147 7.16 4.67 -7.19
N ALA A 148 7.80 5.84 -7.20
CA ALA A 148 7.32 7.06 -6.55
C ALA A 148 5.97 7.60 -7.10
N ALA A 149 5.55 7.18 -8.30
CA ALA A 149 4.25 7.54 -8.89
C ALA A 149 3.13 6.49 -8.65
N GLY A 150 3.41 5.41 -7.91
CA GLY A 150 2.41 4.41 -7.53
C GLY A 150 1.56 4.85 -6.33
N GLY A 151 0.57 4.03 -5.94
CA GLY A 151 -0.31 4.34 -4.80
C GLY A 151 0.42 4.64 -3.49
N VAL A 152 1.37 3.79 -3.10
CA VAL A 152 2.22 4.05 -1.91
C VAL A 152 3.20 5.20 -2.19
N GLY A 153 3.79 5.24 -3.39
CA GLY A 153 4.80 6.22 -3.76
C GLY A 153 4.30 7.67 -3.70
N LEU A 154 3.10 7.96 -4.20
CA LEU A 154 2.55 9.31 -4.17
C LEU A 154 2.19 9.77 -2.77
N ILE A 155 1.74 8.86 -1.89
CA ILE A 155 1.55 9.18 -0.48
C ILE A 155 2.91 9.43 0.18
N ALA A 156 3.94 8.63 -0.16
CA ALA A 156 5.30 8.81 0.37
C ALA A 156 5.92 10.16 -0.05
N CYS A 157 5.73 10.60 -1.30
CA CYS A 157 6.18 11.91 -1.77
C CYS A 157 5.58 13.05 -0.94
N GLN A 158 4.26 13.01 -0.74
CA GLN A 158 3.52 14.04 0.01
C GLN A 158 3.90 14.03 1.50
N TRP A 159 4.02 12.85 2.09
CA TRP A 159 4.40 12.69 3.50
C TRP A 159 5.84 13.13 3.74
N ALA A 160 6.78 12.78 2.85
CA ALA A 160 8.16 13.24 2.93
C ALA A 160 8.26 14.77 2.89
N LYS A 161 7.51 15.40 1.97
CA LYS A 161 7.39 16.86 1.90
C LYS A 161 6.82 17.45 3.19
N ALA A 162 5.77 16.86 3.75
CA ALA A 162 5.18 17.30 5.02
C ALA A 162 6.14 17.15 6.22
N LEU A 163 7.06 16.18 6.18
CA LEU A 163 8.13 16.00 7.17
C LEU A 163 9.33 16.95 6.96
N GLY A 164 9.38 17.69 5.84
CA GLY A 164 10.53 18.49 5.46
C GLY A 164 11.73 17.65 4.98
N ALA A 165 11.51 16.41 4.54
CA ALA A 165 12.56 15.52 4.03
C ALA A 165 12.67 15.57 2.49
N HIS A 166 13.76 15.03 1.96
CA HIS A 166 14.08 15.07 0.52
C HIS A 166 14.02 13.68 -0.10
N LEU A 167 12.83 13.32 -0.59
CA LEU A 167 12.62 12.04 -1.28
C LEU A 167 13.16 12.11 -2.72
N ILE A 168 14.10 11.23 -3.07
CA ILE A 168 14.47 10.89 -4.44
C ILE A 168 13.56 9.76 -4.90
N GLY A 169 12.77 9.99 -5.96
CA GLY A 169 11.79 9.03 -6.44
C GLY A 169 12.20 8.36 -7.76
N THR A 170 12.24 7.02 -7.83
CA THR A 170 12.41 6.36 -9.13
C THR A 170 11.06 6.13 -9.82
N VAL A 171 11.00 6.34 -11.12
CA VAL A 171 9.80 6.20 -11.96
C VAL A 171 10.14 5.56 -13.31
N GLY A 172 9.12 5.14 -14.06
CA GLY A 172 9.30 4.46 -15.36
C GLY A 172 8.89 5.28 -16.58
N SER A 173 8.60 6.58 -16.43
CA SER A 173 8.35 7.51 -17.54
C SER A 173 8.45 8.97 -17.08
N VAL A 174 8.56 9.90 -18.04
CA VAL A 174 8.61 11.35 -17.79
C VAL A 174 7.31 11.87 -17.16
N GLU A 175 6.15 11.33 -17.55
CA GLU A 175 4.85 11.71 -16.99
C GLU A 175 4.78 11.33 -15.51
N LYS A 176 5.28 10.13 -15.16
CA LYS A 176 5.36 9.66 -13.78
C LYS A 176 6.37 10.47 -12.96
N ALA A 177 7.46 10.95 -13.58
CA ALA A 177 8.42 11.85 -12.94
C ALA A 177 7.73 13.16 -12.51
N ARG A 178 7.08 13.84 -13.45
CA ARG A 178 6.33 15.08 -13.18
C ARG A 178 5.26 14.87 -12.10
N GLN A 179 4.59 13.73 -12.11
CA GLN A 179 3.59 13.42 -11.09
C GLN A 179 4.20 13.28 -9.69
N ALA A 180 5.33 12.56 -9.56
CA ALA A 180 6.03 12.43 -8.30
C ALA A 180 6.56 13.78 -7.79
N GLU A 181 7.10 14.62 -8.68
CA GLU A 181 7.55 15.98 -8.36
C GLU A 181 6.39 16.87 -7.88
N ASN A 182 5.26 16.85 -8.58
CA ASN A 182 4.04 17.56 -8.16
C ASN A 182 3.54 17.08 -6.80
N ALA A 183 3.72 15.79 -6.49
CA ALA A 183 3.39 15.21 -5.19
C ALA A 183 4.43 15.52 -4.09
N GLY A 184 5.59 16.09 -4.42
CA GLY A 184 6.59 16.53 -3.45
C GLY A 184 7.90 15.74 -3.43
N ALA A 185 8.16 14.87 -4.42
CA ALA A 185 9.50 14.32 -4.61
C ALA A 185 10.49 15.48 -4.83
N TRP A 186 11.62 15.46 -4.13
CA TRP A 186 12.69 16.45 -4.25
C TRP A 186 13.45 16.31 -5.58
N ALA A 187 13.65 15.07 -6.02
CA ALA A 187 14.22 14.73 -7.31
C ALA A 187 13.60 13.44 -7.83
N THR A 188 13.63 13.23 -9.15
CA THR A 188 13.22 11.98 -9.76
C THR A 188 14.31 11.36 -10.62
N ILE A 189 14.24 10.04 -10.78
CA ILE A 189 15.13 9.25 -11.65
C ILE A 189 14.25 8.35 -12.52
N ASN A 190 14.34 8.50 -13.84
CA ASN A 190 13.69 7.58 -14.77
C ASN A 190 14.57 6.34 -14.94
N TYR A 191 14.26 5.26 -14.21
CA TYR A 191 15.12 4.06 -14.18
C TYR A 191 15.19 3.31 -15.52
N ARG A 192 14.38 3.69 -16.52
CA ARG A 192 14.45 3.13 -17.88
C ARG A 192 15.49 3.82 -18.77
N GLU A 193 15.90 5.01 -18.40
CA GLU A 193 16.80 5.88 -19.18
C GLU A 193 18.08 6.21 -18.42
N GLU A 194 18.04 6.18 -17.09
CA GLU A 194 19.13 6.59 -16.21
C GLU A 194 19.60 5.43 -15.31
N ASN A 195 20.89 5.44 -14.98
CA ASN A 195 21.44 4.59 -13.93
C ASN A 195 21.11 5.14 -12.53
N ILE A 196 20.39 4.35 -11.74
CA ILE A 196 19.90 4.77 -10.41
C ILE A 196 21.04 5.16 -9.47
N ALA A 197 22.07 4.32 -9.36
CA ALA A 197 23.17 4.54 -8.40
C ALA A 197 24.04 5.75 -8.77
N GLU A 198 24.30 5.95 -10.06
CA GLU A 198 25.05 7.11 -10.54
C GLU A 198 24.28 8.42 -10.29
N ARG A 199 22.98 8.44 -10.57
CA ARG A 199 22.13 9.61 -10.32
C ARG A 199 21.99 9.92 -8.84
N VAL A 200 21.81 8.89 -8.00
CA VAL A 200 21.84 9.07 -6.53
C VAL A 200 23.18 9.63 -6.08
N SER A 201 24.30 9.11 -6.59
CA SER A 201 25.64 9.63 -6.28
C SER A 201 25.76 11.10 -6.67
N ALA A 202 25.32 11.49 -7.87
CA ALA A 202 25.34 12.88 -8.31
C ALA A 202 24.49 13.81 -7.43
N LEU A 203 23.25 13.40 -7.12
CA LEU A 203 22.32 14.17 -6.27
C LEU A 203 22.81 14.31 -4.82
N THR A 204 23.59 13.33 -4.33
CA THR A 204 24.12 13.30 -2.96
C THR A 204 25.58 13.72 -2.86
N GLN A 205 26.20 14.17 -3.96
CA GLN A 205 27.62 14.53 -4.02
C GLN A 205 28.54 13.39 -3.51
N GLY A 206 28.21 12.15 -3.89
CA GLY A 206 28.92 10.93 -3.50
C GLY A 206 28.67 10.44 -2.07
N LYS A 207 27.87 11.16 -1.26
CA LYS A 207 27.59 10.77 0.14
C LYS A 207 26.69 9.53 0.25
N LYS A 208 25.95 9.19 -0.81
CA LYS A 208 24.97 8.09 -0.83
C LYS A 208 23.88 8.28 0.24
N LEU A 209 23.09 7.23 0.51
CA LEU A 209 21.87 7.32 1.30
C LEU A 209 21.93 6.48 2.57
N ARG A 210 21.29 6.96 3.64
CA ARG A 210 21.15 6.21 4.89
C ARG A 210 20.11 5.09 4.79
N VAL A 211 19.08 5.31 3.99
CA VAL A 211 17.96 4.38 3.80
C VAL A 211 17.49 4.38 2.34
N VAL A 212 17.09 3.21 1.86
CA VAL A 212 16.41 3.00 0.58
C VAL A 212 15.12 2.22 0.83
N TYR A 213 14.00 2.71 0.31
CA TYR A 213 12.70 2.02 0.35
C TYR A 213 12.39 1.41 -1.03
N ASP A 214 12.36 0.09 -1.09
CA ASP A 214 12.21 -0.66 -2.33
C ASP A 214 10.98 -1.58 -2.31
N SER A 215 9.96 -1.23 -3.10
CA SER A 215 8.78 -2.07 -3.35
C SER A 215 8.83 -2.87 -4.64
N VAL A 216 9.81 -2.62 -5.50
CA VAL A 216 9.90 -3.24 -6.83
C VAL A 216 10.52 -4.63 -6.68
N GLY A 217 11.59 -4.75 -5.89
CA GLY A 217 12.17 -6.04 -5.53
C GLY A 217 13.23 -6.49 -6.54
N LYS A 218 12.97 -7.59 -7.25
CA LYS A 218 13.97 -8.30 -8.06
C LYS A 218 14.79 -7.39 -8.99
N ASP A 219 14.14 -6.46 -9.70
CA ASP A 219 14.77 -5.68 -10.77
C ASP A 219 15.65 -4.54 -10.21
N THR A 220 15.40 -4.11 -8.98
CA THR A 220 16.05 -2.93 -8.35
C THR A 220 17.01 -3.31 -7.22
N TRP A 221 17.00 -4.57 -6.78
CA TRP A 221 17.76 -5.04 -5.62
C TRP A 221 19.23 -4.57 -5.59
N GLU A 222 20.01 -4.86 -6.63
CA GLU A 222 21.43 -4.48 -6.68
C GLU A 222 21.63 -2.96 -6.70
N ALA A 223 20.84 -2.25 -7.50
CA ALA A 223 20.90 -0.80 -7.59
C ALA A 223 20.57 -0.13 -6.25
N SER A 224 19.58 -0.66 -5.52
CA SER A 224 19.22 -0.22 -4.18
C SER A 224 20.37 -0.39 -3.19
N LEU A 225 21.08 -1.54 -3.22
CA LEU A 225 22.27 -1.75 -2.39
C LEU A 225 23.40 -0.78 -2.74
N ASP A 226 23.60 -0.48 -4.02
CA ASP A 226 24.64 0.44 -4.49
C ASP A 226 24.38 1.91 -4.12
N CYS A 227 23.13 2.27 -3.86
CA CYS A 227 22.72 3.60 -3.41
C CYS A 227 23.01 3.87 -1.92
N LEU A 228 23.33 2.84 -1.14
CA LEU A 228 23.48 2.97 0.31
C LEU A 228 24.90 3.38 0.71
N GLN A 229 25.00 4.24 1.73
CA GLN A 229 26.24 4.48 2.44
C GLN A 229 26.61 3.26 3.30
N ARG A 230 27.85 3.21 3.79
CA ARG A 230 28.29 2.19 4.77
C ARG A 230 27.35 2.15 5.99
N ARG A 231 26.88 0.95 6.36
CA ARG A 231 25.86 0.70 7.40
C ARG A 231 24.49 1.33 7.13
N GLY A 232 24.18 1.60 5.86
CA GLY A 232 22.84 2.01 5.44
C GLY A 232 21.82 0.87 5.55
N LEU A 233 20.54 1.23 5.49
CA LEU A 233 19.42 0.31 5.61
C LEU A 233 18.68 0.14 4.27
N MET A 234 18.61 -1.10 3.79
CA MET A 234 17.72 -1.50 2.70
C MET A 234 16.37 -1.94 3.27
N VAL A 235 15.28 -1.27 2.89
CA VAL A 235 13.91 -1.64 3.27
C VAL A 235 13.22 -2.26 2.06
N SER A 236 13.26 -3.59 1.94
CA SER A 236 12.57 -4.31 0.87
C SER A 236 11.13 -4.60 1.30
N PHE A 237 10.15 -3.84 0.79
CA PHE A 237 8.77 -3.90 1.27
C PHE A 237 7.73 -4.29 0.20
N GLY A 238 8.17 -4.68 -1.00
CA GLY A 238 7.31 -5.13 -2.08
C GLY A 238 8.03 -6.08 -3.05
N ASN A 239 7.28 -6.64 -4.00
CA ASN A 239 7.78 -7.61 -4.99
C ASN A 239 7.18 -7.31 -6.38
N SER A 240 6.98 -6.05 -6.75
CA SER A 240 6.23 -5.70 -7.98
C SER A 240 6.88 -6.19 -9.27
N SER A 241 8.21 -6.41 -9.31
CA SER A 241 8.88 -7.07 -10.44
C SER A 241 9.22 -8.55 -10.17
N GLY A 242 8.76 -9.07 -9.03
CA GLY A 242 9.07 -10.41 -8.55
C GLY A 242 9.86 -10.41 -7.23
N PRO A 243 9.87 -11.54 -6.53
CA PRO A 243 10.58 -11.67 -5.26
C PRO A 243 12.09 -11.66 -5.46
N VAL A 244 12.79 -11.03 -4.51
CA VAL A 244 14.24 -11.16 -4.37
C VAL A 244 14.54 -12.51 -3.72
N THR A 245 15.25 -13.39 -4.42
CA THR A 245 15.59 -14.75 -3.96
C THR A 245 17.08 -15.03 -4.17
N GLY A 246 17.62 -16.05 -3.49
CA GLY A 246 18.99 -16.50 -3.70
C GLY A 246 20.08 -15.52 -3.23
N VAL A 247 19.77 -14.61 -2.29
CA VAL A 247 20.73 -13.64 -1.76
C VAL A 247 21.79 -14.34 -0.92
N ASN A 248 23.06 -14.22 -1.32
CA ASN A 248 24.20 -14.55 -0.47
C ASN A 248 24.46 -13.38 0.50
N LEU A 249 24.33 -13.60 1.81
CA LEU A 249 24.50 -12.55 2.83
C LEU A 249 25.87 -11.85 2.80
N GLY A 250 26.90 -12.47 2.21
CA GLY A 250 28.21 -11.84 1.98
C GLY A 250 28.11 -10.54 1.17
N ILE A 251 27.10 -10.39 0.32
CA ILE A 251 26.88 -9.14 -0.44
C ILE A 251 26.64 -7.93 0.47
N LEU A 252 25.97 -8.12 1.61
CA LEU A 252 25.69 -7.03 2.56
C LEU A 252 26.98 -6.54 3.21
N ASN A 253 27.94 -7.45 3.45
CA ASN A 253 29.26 -7.08 3.93
C ASN A 253 30.04 -6.32 2.84
N GLN A 254 30.09 -6.87 1.62
CA GLN A 254 30.80 -6.29 0.47
C GLN A 254 30.31 -4.87 0.13
N LYS A 255 29.00 -4.63 0.16
CA LYS A 255 28.38 -3.32 -0.11
C LYS A 255 28.49 -2.34 1.07
N GLY A 256 29.25 -2.68 2.12
CA GLY A 256 29.57 -1.77 3.22
C GLY A 256 28.84 -2.07 4.52
N SER A 257 28.77 -3.35 4.92
CA SER A 257 28.13 -3.79 6.19
C SER A 257 26.70 -3.27 6.34
N LEU A 258 25.91 -3.45 5.29
CA LEU A 258 24.53 -2.97 5.20
C LEU A 258 23.60 -3.76 6.11
N TYR A 259 22.50 -3.11 6.48
CA TYR A 259 21.32 -3.75 7.05
C TYR A 259 20.28 -3.95 5.96
N VAL A 260 19.50 -5.02 6.08
CA VAL A 260 18.28 -5.19 5.28
C VAL A 260 17.14 -5.67 6.16
N THR A 261 15.94 -5.18 5.89
CA THR A 261 14.70 -5.65 6.53
C THR A 261 13.61 -5.85 5.49
N ARG A 262 12.73 -6.82 5.75
CA ARG A 262 11.51 -7.06 4.97
C ARG A 262 10.28 -6.87 5.86
N PRO A 263 9.77 -5.63 6.00
CA PRO A 263 8.63 -5.35 6.87
C PRO A 263 7.31 -5.72 6.20
N SER A 264 6.25 -5.88 7.00
CA SER A 264 4.86 -5.94 6.53
C SER A 264 3.98 -5.16 7.50
N LEU A 265 2.80 -4.69 7.05
CA LEU A 265 1.86 -3.94 7.88
C LEU A 265 1.52 -4.70 9.19
N ASN A 266 1.33 -6.01 9.09
CA ASN A 266 1.01 -6.88 10.23
C ASN A 266 2.14 -6.98 11.27
N GLY A 267 3.37 -6.60 10.93
CA GLY A 267 4.49 -6.54 11.88
C GLY A 267 4.56 -5.23 12.67
N TYR A 268 3.83 -4.18 12.25
CA TYR A 268 3.89 -2.84 12.84
C TYR A 268 2.56 -2.40 13.45
N ILE A 269 1.45 -2.68 12.77
CA ILE A 269 0.10 -2.37 13.25
C ILE A 269 -0.51 -3.64 13.81
N THR A 270 -0.18 -3.93 15.05
CA THR A 270 -0.52 -5.20 15.74
C THR A 270 -1.65 -5.04 16.75
N THR A 271 -1.84 -3.86 17.31
CA THR A 271 -2.87 -3.56 18.32
C THR A 271 -3.83 -2.47 17.87
N ARG A 272 -4.98 -2.37 18.55
CA ARG A 272 -5.97 -1.33 18.31
C ARG A 272 -5.40 0.06 18.56
N GLU A 273 -4.54 0.20 19.56
CA GLU A 273 -3.88 1.46 19.92
C GLU A 273 -2.93 1.89 18.80
N ALA A 274 -2.11 0.97 18.29
CA ALA A 274 -1.20 1.24 17.17
C ALA A 274 -1.97 1.63 15.89
N LEU A 275 -3.07 0.93 15.60
CA LEU A 275 -3.96 1.27 14.48
C LEU A 275 -4.56 2.66 14.66
N THR A 276 -5.05 2.97 15.86
CA THR A 276 -5.69 4.26 16.17
C THR A 276 -4.70 5.41 16.04
N GLN A 277 -3.50 5.27 16.59
CA GLN A 277 -2.45 6.28 16.48
C GLN A 277 -2.07 6.56 15.03
N ALA A 278 -1.78 5.52 14.25
CA ALA A 278 -1.38 5.65 12.86
C ALA A 278 -2.52 6.22 11.98
N SER A 279 -3.76 5.81 12.26
CA SER A 279 -4.95 6.33 11.57
C SER A 279 -5.16 7.80 11.84
N ASN A 280 -5.01 8.24 13.10
CA ASN A 280 -5.16 9.65 13.47
C ASN A 280 -4.14 10.54 12.75
N GLU A 281 -2.88 10.12 12.68
CA GLU A 281 -1.84 10.87 11.96
C GLU A 281 -2.16 10.95 10.46
N LEU A 282 -2.48 9.81 9.83
CA LEU A 282 -2.87 9.77 8.41
C LEU A 282 -4.09 10.66 8.12
N PHE A 283 -5.17 10.52 8.90
CA PHE A 283 -6.40 11.28 8.70
C PHE A 283 -6.19 12.77 8.91
N SER A 284 -5.34 13.19 9.86
CA SER A 284 -5.02 14.60 10.06
C SER A 284 -4.32 15.22 8.84
N LEU A 285 -3.43 14.46 8.19
CA LEU A 285 -2.72 14.89 6.97
C LEU A 285 -3.65 14.94 5.75
N ILE A 286 -4.61 14.02 5.67
CA ILE A 286 -5.64 14.05 4.62
C ILE A 286 -6.58 15.24 4.83
N ALA A 287 -7.09 15.41 6.06
CA ALA A 287 -8.04 16.48 6.38
C ALA A 287 -7.44 17.88 6.22
N SER A 288 -6.15 18.06 6.51
CA SER A 288 -5.44 19.33 6.28
C SER A 288 -5.06 19.57 4.81
N GLY A 289 -5.25 18.58 3.93
CA GLY A 289 -4.86 18.64 2.52
C GLY A 289 -3.35 18.48 2.28
N ALA A 290 -2.57 18.13 3.31
CA ALA A 290 -1.14 17.83 3.18
C ALA A 290 -0.90 16.54 2.38
N ILE A 291 -1.83 15.58 2.47
CA ILE A 291 -1.86 14.38 1.63
C ILE A 291 -3.19 14.34 0.88
N LYS A 292 -3.12 14.42 -0.45
CA LYS A 292 -4.26 14.31 -1.36
C LYS A 292 -4.28 12.91 -1.97
N VAL A 293 -5.46 12.31 -1.98
CA VAL A 293 -5.67 10.88 -2.33
C VAL A 293 -6.86 10.70 -3.28
N ASP A 294 -7.21 11.74 -4.01
CA ASP A 294 -8.29 11.69 -4.99
C ASP A 294 -7.96 10.69 -6.11
N VAL A 295 -8.93 9.84 -6.43
CA VAL A 295 -8.77 8.79 -7.45
C VAL A 295 -9.43 9.25 -8.75
N PRO A 296 -8.69 9.26 -9.89
CA PRO A 296 -9.27 9.58 -11.19
C PRO A 296 -10.44 8.65 -11.52
N ALA A 297 -11.48 9.16 -12.18
CA ALA A 297 -12.64 8.35 -12.57
C ALA A 297 -12.26 7.11 -13.40
N ALA A 298 -11.23 7.21 -14.24
CA ALA A 298 -10.71 6.09 -15.04
C ALA A 298 -10.06 4.96 -14.23
N GLN A 299 -9.81 5.17 -12.93
CA GLN A 299 -9.27 4.18 -11.99
C GLN A 299 -10.28 3.79 -10.89
N LYS A 300 -11.56 4.13 -11.10
CA LYS A 300 -12.69 3.61 -10.33
C LYS A 300 -13.40 2.59 -11.20
N PHE A 301 -13.33 1.33 -10.80
CA PHE A 301 -13.89 0.21 -11.53
C PHE A 301 -15.13 -0.30 -10.79
N ALA A 302 -16.13 -0.80 -11.51
CA ALA A 302 -17.18 -1.56 -10.83
C ALA A 302 -16.57 -2.82 -10.19
N LEU A 303 -17.14 -3.33 -9.10
CA LEU A 303 -16.66 -4.58 -8.48
C LEU A 303 -16.55 -5.73 -9.50
N ALA A 304 -17.51 -5.81 -10.42
CA ALA A 304 -17.52 -6.77 -11.53
C ALA A 304 -16.32 -6.65 -12.49
N GLU A 305 -15.65 -5.49 -12.55
CA GLU A 305 -14.51 -5.22 -13.41
C GLU A 305 -13.15 -5.47 -12.70
N ALA A 306 -13.12 -6.19 -11.57
CA ALA A 306 -11.89 -6.49 -10.83
C ALA A 306 -10.78 -7.10 -11.71
N GLN A 307 -11.15 -7.93 -12.70
CA GLN A 307 -10.22 -8.46 -13.70
C GLN A 307 -9.49 -7.36 -14.45
N ARG A 308 -10.24 -6.41 -15.03
CA ARG A 308 -9.69 -5.27 -15.77
C ARG A 308 -8.81 -4.40 -14.87
N ALA A 309 -9.24 -4.18 -13.62
CA ALA A 309 -8.48 -3.40 -12.66
C ALA A 309 -7.09 -4.03 -12.36
N HIS A 310 -7.04 -5.36 -12.19
CA HIS A 310 -5.79 -6.08 -12.00
C HIS A 310 -4.90 -6.07 -13.26
N GLN A 311 -5.49 -6.25 -14.45
CA GLN A 311 -4.76 -6.15 -15.73
C GLN A 311 -4.09 -4.78 -15.88
N MET A 312 -4.80 -3.69 -15.58
CA MET A 312 -4.25 -2.33 -15.64
C MET A 312 -3.14 -2.08 -14.61
N LEU A 313 -3.31 -2.59 -13.38
CA LEU A 313 -2.32 -2.48 -12.32
C LEU A 313 -1.01 -3.19 -12.70
N GLU A 314 -1.09 -4.44 -13.15
CA GLU A 314 0.07 -5.26 -13.51
C GLU A 314 0.75 -4.77 -14.79
N GLY A 315 -0.04 -4.25 -15.74
CA GLY A 315 0.45 -3.58 -16.95
C GLY A 315 1.15 -2.23 -16.71
N ARG A 316 1.28 -1.79 -15.45
CA ARG A 316 1.86 -0.49 -15.04
C ARG A 316 1.12 0.72 -15.64
N GLY A 317 -0.13 0.52 -16.07
CA GLY A 317 -0.99 1.53 -16.68
C GLY A 317 -1.68 2.46 -15.68
N THR A 318 -1.52 2.20 -14.37
CA THR A 318 -2.07 3.02 -13.30
C THR A 318 -1.06 4.03 -12.75
N GLN A 319 -1.60 5.06 -12.11
CA GLN A 319 -0.90 6.07 -11.33
C GLN A 319 -1.64 6.30 -10.01
N GLY A 320 -0.93 6.40 -8.90
CA GLY A 320 -1.58 6.49 -7.58
C GLY A 320 -2.44 5.27 -7.25
N SER A 321 -3.57 5.53 -6.58
CA SER A 321 -4.49 4.49 -6.10
C SER A 321 -5.62 4.20 -7.10
N SER A 322 -6.12 2.97 -7.09
CA SER A 322 -7.32 2.55 -7.82
C SER A 322 -8.34 1.96 -6.84
N LEU A 323 -9.62 2.01 -7.21
CA LEU A 323 -10.73 1.55 -6.39
C LEU A 323 -11.64 0.59 -7.15
N LEU A 324 -12.24 -0.34 -6.42
CA LEU A 324 -13.47 -1.01 -6.82
C LEU A 324 -14.66 -0.38 -6.11
N ILE A 325 -15.75 -0.15 -6.85
CA ILE A 325 -17.02 0.36 -6.34
C ILE A 325 -18.02 -0.80 -6.35
N PRO A 326 -18.52 -1.23 -5.17
CA PRO A 326 -19.49 -2.32 -5.03
C PRO A 326 -20.75 -2.15 -5.87
#